data_AF-A0A1T4LXZ6-F1
#
_entry.id   AF-A0A1T4LXZ6-F1
#
_cell.length_a   1.000
_cell.length_b   1.000
_cell.length_c   1.000
_cell.angle_alpha   90.00
_cell.angle_beta   90.00
_cell.angle_gamma   90.00
#
_symmetry.space_group_name_H-M   'P 1'
#
loop_
_entity.id
_entity.type
_entity.pdbx_description
1 polymer ?
#
loop_
_entity_poly.entity_id
_entity_poly.type
_entity_poly.pdbx_seq_one_letter_code
_entity_poly.pdbx_strand_id
1 'polypeptide(L)'
;MKSAAAYYEMSLLAAAHFNVQPFLSDYVMVHTLFPLCHETAAGYMDSGALRRLLLNTLGQFQVLPEKNQLLLTFDNGYTLAHFNSDLTWTEFFSGGCVPFEGPVLSKIRAQYKDWGMTENTA
;
A
#
# COMPACT_ATOMS: atom_id res chain seq x y z
N MET A 1 -14.55 -8.53 7.45
CA MET A 1 -13.57 -7.43 7.29
C MET A 1 -14.31 -6.12 7.02
N LYS A 2 -13.68 -4.99 7.34
CA LYS A 2 -14.28 -3.67 7.04
C LYS A 2 -14.24 -3.42 5.52
N SER A 3 -14.99 -2.43 5.04
CA SER A 3 -14.89 -1.98 3.64
C SER A 3 -13.58 -1.24 3.39
N ALA A 4 -13.15 -1.15 2.12
CA ALA A 4 -11.99 -0.33 1.73
C ALA A 4 -12.10 1.12 2.24
N ALA A 5 -13.31 1.71 2.21
CA ALA A 5 -13.64 3.03 2.76
C ALA A 5 -13.14 3.23 4.20
N ALA A 6 -13.43 2.28 5.09
CA ALA A 6 -13.05 2.37 6.50
C ALA A 6 -11.54 2.24 6.71
N TYR A 7 -10.84 1.53 5.83
CA TYR A 7 -9.38 1.45 5.87
C TYR A 7 -8.73 2.76 5.42
N TYR A 8 -9.34 3.53 4.51
CA TYR A 8 -8.77 4.83 4.10
C TYR A 8 -8.78 5.82 5.25
N GLU A 9 -9.87 5.90 6.02
CA GLU A 9 -9.93 6.74 7.22
C GLU A 9 -8.83 6.35 8.22
N MET A 10 -8.66 5.05 8.46
CA MET A 10 -7.60 4.53 9.32
C MET A 10 -6.21 4.91 8.82
N SER A 11 -5.96 4.83 7.50
CA SER A 11 -4.69 5.24 6.89
C SER A 11 -4.41 6.74 7.04
N LEU A 12 -5.43 7.59 6.85
CA LEU A 12 -5.29 9.04 7.03
C LEU A 12 -4.98 9.42 8.48
N LEU A 13 -5.63 8.75 9.44
CA LEU A 13 -5.35 8.95 10.87
C LEU A 13 -3.92 8.55 11.22
N ALA A 14 -3.43 7.42 10.70
CA ALA A 14 -2.04 7.00 10.91
C ALA A 14 -1.04 7.98 10.27
N ALA A 15 -1.30 8.45 9.05
CA ALA A 15 -0.45 9.44 8.39
C ALA A 15 -0.32 10.72 9.23
N ALA A 16 -1.43 11.22 9.77
CA ALA A 16 -1.45 12.38 10.65
C ALA A 16 -0.74 12.11 12.00
N HIS A 17 -1.00 10.95 12.61
CA HIS A 17 -0.41 10.57 13.89
C HIS A 17 1.13 10.48 13.85
N PHE A 18 1.66 9.89 12.77
CA PHE A 18 3.11 9.72 12.60
C PHE A 18 3.79 10.86 11.82
N ASN A 19 3.04 11.89 11.42
CA ASN A 19 3.52 13.02 10.62
C ASN A 19 4.26 12.57 9.34
N VAL A 20 3.64 11.67 8.58
CA VAL A 20 4.17 11.16 7.31
C VAL A 20 3.27 11.53 6.13
N GLN A 21 3.82 11.42 4.93
CA GLN A 21 3.02 11.58 3.72
C GLN A 21 1.94 10.48 3.63
N PRO A 22 0.67 10.82 3.28
CA PRO A 22 -0.42 9.85 3.27
C PRO A 22 -0.17 8.60 2.41
N PHE A 23 0.56 8.73 1.31
CA PHE A 23 0.88 7.59 0.43
C PHE A 23 1.76 6.53 1.12
N LEU A 24 2.58 6.90 2.11
CA LEU A 24 3.38 5.94 2.89
C LEU A 24 2.46 5.11 3.80
N SER A 25 1.47 5.77 4.40
CA SER A 25 0.48 5.10 5.24
C SER A 25 -0.42 4.16 4.42
N ASP A 26 -0.79 4.58 3.21
CA ASP A 26 -1.52 3.75 2.24
C ASP A 26 -0.72 2.53 1.81
N TYR A 27 0.57 2.70 1.53
CA TYR A 27 1.46 1.57 1.21
C TYR A 27 1.47 0.55 2.36
N VAL A 28 1.64 1.00 3.61
CA VAL A 28 1.60 0.09 4.77
C VAL A 28 0.23 -0.56 4.91
N MET A 29 -0.86 0.17 4.65
CA MET A 29 -2.23 -0.36 4.70
C MET A 29 -2.41 -1.50 3.69
N VAL A 30 -2.04 -1.29 2.43
CA VAL A 30 -2.12 -2.29 1.36
C VAL A 30 -1.35 -3.55 1.72
N HIS A 31 -0.11 -3.41 2.19
CA HIS A 31 0.73 -4.55 2.58
C HIS A 31 0.38 -5.17 3.93
N THR A 32 -0.50 -4.53 4.70
CA THR A 32 -1.11 -5.13 5.88
C THR A 32 -2.41 -5.83 5.51
N LEU A 33 -3.21 -5.28 4.59
CA LEU A 33 -4.45 -5.87 4.08
C LEU A 33 -4.17 -7.13 3.26
N PHE A 34 -3.14 -7.12 2.41
CA PHE A 34 -2.90 -8.18 1.44
C PHE A 34 -2.94 -9.58 2.08
N PRO A 35 -2.11 -9.93 3.08
CA PRO A 35 -2.17 -11.27 3.69
C PRO A 35 -3.50 -11.58 4.40
N LEU A 36 -4.30 -10.56 4.76
CA LEU A 36 -5.60 -10.74 5.41
C LEU A 36 -6.72 -10.97 4.39
N CYS A 37 -6.67 -10.25 3.27
CA CYS A 37 -7.65 -10.27 2.18
C CYS A 37 -7.11 -9.60 0.92
N HIS A 38 -6.72 -10.42 -0.05
CA HIS A 38 -6.20 -9.95 -1.33
C HIS A 38 -7.20 -9.05 -2.07
N GLU A 39 -8.50 -9.37 -2.07
CA GLU A 39 -9.53 -8.59 -2.75
C GLU A 39 -9.70 -7.19 -2.15
N THR A 40 -9.71 -7.09 -0.81
CA THR A 40 -9.81 -5.79 -0.14
C THR A 40 -8.55 -4.97 -0.35
N ALA A 41 -7.37 -5.59 -0.34
CA ALA A 41 -6.11 -4.92 -0.63
C ALA A 41 -6.07 -4.40 -2.08
N ALA A 42 -6.54 -5.18 -3.05
CA ALA A 42 -6.65 -4.76 -4.43
C ALA A 42 -7.66 -3.60 -4.60
N GLY A 43 -8.86 -3.70 -4.01
CA GLY A 43 -9.83 -2.61 -4.03
C GLY A 43 -9.38 -1.35 -3.26
N TYR A 44 -8.47 -1.49 -2.29
CA TYR A 44 -7.82 -0.34 -1.65
C TYR A 44 -6.86 0.39 -2.60
N MET A 45 -6.28 -0.30 -3.57
CA MET A 45 -5.39 0.33 -4.55
C MET A 45 -6.15 1.17 -5.60
N ASP A 46 -7.49 1.10 -5.61
CA ASP A 46 -8.34 1.90 -6.50
C ASP A 46 -8.59 3.33 -6.00
N SER A 47 -8.13 3.69 -4.80
CA SER A 47 -8.17 5.09 -4.35
C SER A 47 -7.03 5.43 -3.37
N GLY A 48 -7.14 6.55 -2.67
CA GLY A 48 -6.11 7.03 -1.74
C GLY A 48 -4.98 7.84 -2.42
N ALA A 49 -4.01 8.21 -1.60
CA ALA A 49 -2.86 9.00 -2.00
C ALA A 49 -1.81 8.15 -2.75
N LEU A 50 -1.65 6.87 -2.41
CA LEU A 50 -0.74 5.98 -3.14
C LEU A 50 -1.16 5.81 -4.60
N ARG A 51 -2.45 5.58 -4.88
CA ARG A 51 -2.96 5.53 -6.26
C ARG A 51 -2.64 6.82 -7.02
N ARG A 52 -2.95 7.98 -6.43
CA ARG A 52 -2.68 9.28 -7.07
C ARG A 52 -1.19 9.47 -7.38
N LEU A 53 -0.31 9.07 -6.45
CA LEU A 53 1.13 9.11 -6.67
C LEU A 53 1.51 8.25 -7.88
N LEU A 54 1.09 6.99 -7.91
CA LEU A 54 1.39 6.06 -9.00
C LEU A 54 0.85 6.55 -10.35
N LEU A 55 -0.38 7.06 -10.39
CA LEU A 55 -0.99 7.63 -11.60
C LEU A 55 -0.18 8.83 -12.13
N ASN A 56 0.30 9.69 -11.24
CA ASN A 56 1.05 10.88 -11.62
C ASN A 56 2.49 10.55 -12.05
N THR A 57 3.07 9.46 -11.54
CA THR A 57 4.47 9.09 -11.80
C THR A 57 4.63 8.12 -12.96
N LEU A 58 3.78 7.09 -13.04
CA LEU A 58 3.93 5.97 -13.99
C LEU A 58 2.73 5.82 -14.94
N GLY A 59 1.63 6.51 -14.68
CA GLY A 59 0.42 6.48 -15.50
C GLY A 59 -0.62 5.48 -15.01
N GLN A 60 -1.59 5.17 -15.88
CA GLN A 60 -2.66 4.22 -15.58
C GLN A 60 -2.10 2.82 -15.33
N PHE A 61 -2.75 2.10 -14.40
CA PHE A 61 -2.34 0.76 -14.01
C PHE A 61 -3.52 -0.10 -13.60
N GLN A 62 -3.32 -1.42 -13.71
CA GLN A 62 -4.21 -2.45 -13.20
C GLN A 62 -3.55 -3.15 -12.01
N VAL A 63 -4.37 -3.64 -11.09
CA VAL A 63 -3.93 -4.36 -9.89
C VAL A 63 -4.23 -5.84 -10.07
N LEU A 64 -3.18 -6.66 -10.09
CA LEU A 64 -3.28 -8.11 -10.22
C LEU A 64 -2.88 -8.76 -8.90
N PRO A 65 -3.81 -9.41 -8.17
CA PRO A 65 -3.48 -10.16 -6.98
C PRO A 65 -2.80 -11.47 -7.36
N GLU A 66 -1.50 -11.58 -7.11
CA GLU A 66 -0.76 -12.82 -7.24
C GLU A 66 -0.74 -13.59 -5.92
N LYS A 67 -0.20 -14.81 -5.92
CA LYS A 67 -0.20 -15.69 -4.74
C LYS A 67 0.44 -15.06 -3.49
N ASN A 68 1.48 -14.24 -3.67
CA ASN A 68 2.32 -13.72 -2.58
C ASN A 68 2.54 -12.20 -2.63
N GLN A 69 1.94 -11.50 -3.58
CA GLN A 69 2.11 -10.05 -3.75
C GLN A 69 0.97 -9.44 -4.57
N LEU A 70 0.86 -8.11 -4.54
CA LEU A 70 0.14 -7.37 -5.57
C LEU A 70 1.13 -7.00 -6.67
N LEU A 71 0.81 -7.40 -7.90
CA LEU A 71 1.50 -6.96 -9.11
C LEU A 71 0.70 -5.81 -9.72
N LEU A 72 1.36 -4.68 -9.98
CA LEU A 72 0.80 -3.59 -10.76
C LEU A 72 1.32 -3.67 -12.19
N THR A 73 0.43 -3.62 -13.17
CA THR A 73 0.78 -3.54 -14.60
C THR A 73 0.37 -2.18 -15.14
N PHE A 74 1.30 -1.46 -15.75
CA PHE A 74 1.07 -0.11 -16.29
C PHE A 74 0.84 -0.15 -17.80
N ASP A 75 0.11 0.84 -18.35
CA ASP A 75 -0.21 0.92 -19.79
C ASP A 75 1.03 0.99 -20.70
N ASN A 76 2.16 1.45 -20.16
CA ASN A 76 3.44 1.52 -20.86
C ASN A 76 4.22 0.18 -20.84
N GLY A 77 3.65 -0.88 -20.26
CA GLY A 77 4.23 -2.22 -20.19
C GLY A 77 5.11 -2.47 -18.98
N TYR A 78 5.39 -1.45 -18.15
CA TYR A 78 6.15 -1.66 -16.90
C TYR A 78 5.32 -2.38 -15.85
N THR A 79 6.03 -3.07 -14.96
CA THR A 79 5.45 -3.74 -13.80
C THR A 79 6.03 -3.23 -12.48
N LEU A 80 5.20 -3.17 -11.44
CA LEU A 80 5.62 -2.81 -10.08
C LEU A 80 5.13 -3.82 -9.04
N ALA A 81 6.05 -4.38 -8.26
CA ALA A 81 5.76 -5.39 -7.24
C ALA A 81 6.87 -5.45 -6.16
N HIS A 82 6.80 -6.45 -5.27
CA HIS A 82 7.88 -6.69 -4.30
C HIS A 82 9.07 -7.41 -4.91
N PHE A 83 8.81 -8.31 -5.85
CA PHE A 83 9.82 -9.12 -6.52
C PHE A 83 9.32 -9.52 -7.92
N ASN A 84 10.27 -9.86 -8.80
CA ASN A 84 10.00 -10.27 -10.18
C ASN A 84 9.19 -9.24 -10.99
N SER A 85 9.47 -7.95 -10.79
CA SER A 85 8.91 -6.83 -11.56
C SER A 85 10.02 -5.98 -12.16
N ASP A 86 9.67 -5.13 -13.14
CA ASP A 86 10.61 -4.19 -13.75
C ASP A 86 11.07 -3.11 -12.77
N LEU A 87 10.19 -2.75 -11.83
CA LEU A 87 10.46 -1.81 -10.76
C LEU A 87 9.95 -2.39 -9.44
N THR A 88 10.78 -2.42 -8.42
CA THR A 88 10.35 -2.82 -7.06
C THR A 88 9.81 -1.62 -6.28
N TRP A 89 9.03 -1.86 -5.23
CA TRP A 89 8.62 -0.78 -4.31
C TRP A 89 9.82 -0.02 -3.73
N THR A 90 10.90 -0.73 -3.36
CA THR A 90 12.13 -0.11 -2.86
C THR A 90 12.77 0.81 -3.89
N GLU A 91 12.87 0.38 -5.14
CA GLU A 91 13.42 1.21 -6.23
C GLU A 91 12.51 2.41 -6.53
N PHE A 92 11.19 2.21 -6.56
CA PHE A 92 10.21 3.28 -6.79
C PHE A 92 10.36 4.42 -5.78
N PHE A 93 10.38 4.09 -4.48
CA PHE A 93 10.44 5.13 -3.45
C PHE A 93 11.85 5.71 -3.25
N SER A 94 12.91 4.93 -3.45
CA SER A 94 14.29 5.45 -3.42
C SER A 94 14.54 6.43 -4.56
N GLY A 95 14.02 6.17 -5.76
CA GLY A 95 14.08 7.09 -6.89
C GLY A 95 13.36 8.42 -6.64
N GLY A 96 12.38 8.45 -5.73
CA GLY A 96 11.65 9.66 -5.31
C GLY A 96 12.29 10.42 -4.14
N CYS A 97 13.47 10.00 -3.66
CA CYS A 97 14.07 10.50 -2.41
C CYS A 97 13.12 10.42 -1.20
N VAL A 98 12.17 9.49 -1.23
CA VAL A 98 11.26 9.28 -0.10
C VAL A 98 11.94 8.33 0.88
N PRO A 99 12.07 8.68 2.18
CA PRO A 99 12.58 7.76 3.18
C PRO A 99 11.57 6.61 3.38
N PHE A 100 11.76 5.54 2.60
CA PHE A 100 10.85 4.40 2.45
C PHE A 100 11.25 3.18 3.26
N GLU A 101 12.32 3.28 4.04
CA GLU A 101 12.73 2.23 4.95
C GLU A 101 12.88 2.80 6.36
N GLY A 102 12.45 2.02 7.35
CA GLY A 102 12.81 2.31 8.74
C GLY A 102 11.71 2.09 9.77
N PRO A 103 12.01 2.47 11.03
CA PRO A 103 11.16 2.20 12.19
C PRO A 103 9.73 2.76 12.09
N VAL A 104 9.51 3.79 11.26
CA VAL A 104 8.21 4.46 11.13
C VAL A 104 7.18 3.55 10.45
N LEU A 105 7.53 2.83 9.38
CA LEU A 105 6.59 1.92 8.70
C LEU A 105 6.17 0.77 9.63
N SER A 106 7.11 0.26 10.44
CA SER A 106 6.83 -0.74 11.47
C SER A 106 5.89 -0.20 12.56
N LYS A 107 6.05 1.06 12.98
CA LYS A 107 5.14 1.71 13.93
C LYS A 107 3.74 1.92 13.36
N ILE A 108 3.63 2.35 12.10
CA ILE A 108 2.33 2.48 11.40
C ILE A 108 1.63 1.12 11.36
N ARG A 109 2.34 0.06 10.96
CA ARG A 109 1.80 -1.30 10.92
C ARG A 109 1.34 -1.79 12.30
N ALA A 110 2.12 -1.52 13.35
CA ALA A 110 1.73 -1.85 14.73
C ALA A 110 0.47 -1.09 15.13
N GLN A 111 0.37 0.20 14.81
CA GLN A 111 -0.79 1.01 15.11
C GLN A 111 -2.08 0.51 14.44
N TYR A 112 -2.00 0.03 13.20
CA TYR A 112 -3.14 -0.61 12.54
C TYR A 112 -3.62 -1.86 13.29
N LYS A 113 -2.69 -2.69 13.78
CA LYS A 113 -3.03 -3.87 14.60
C LYS A 113 -3.71 -3.45 15.90
N ASP A 114 -3.19 -2.43 16.57
CA ASP A 114 -3.79 -1.88 17.80
C ASP A 114 -5.20 -1.31 17.56
N TRP A 115 -5.47 -0.81 16.35
CA TRP A 115 -6.80 -0.37 15.91
C TRP A 115 -7.70 -1.51 15.37
N GLY A 116 -7.29 -2.76 15.59
CA GLY A 116 -8.09 -3.95 15.29
C GLY A 116 -7.91 -4.51 13.89
N MET A 117 -6.81 -4.17 13.20
CA MET A 117 -6.44 -4.79 11.93
C MET A 117 -5.61 -6.07 12.17
N THR A 118 -6.27 -7.12 12.64
CA THR A 118 -5.67 -8.43 12.91
C THR A 118 -6.21 -9.51 11.96
N GLU A 119 -5.46 -10.59 11.78
CA GLU A 119 -5.98 -11.82 11.17
C GLU A 119 -7.22 -12.26 11.95
N ASN A 120 -8.29 -12.60 11.22
CA ASN A 120 -9.40 -13.34 11.82
C ASN A 120 -8.85 -14.72 12.19
N THR A 121 -8.36 -14.89 13.41
CA THR A 121 -8.26 -16.23 14.01
C THR A 121 -9.70 -16.69 14.27
N ALA A 122 -10.29 -17.32 13.26
CA ALA A 122 -11.43 -18.22 13.45
C ALA A 122 -10.94 -19.52 14.11
#